data_AF-A0A937WHY2-F1
#
_entry.id   AF-A0A937WHY2-F1
#
_cell.length_a   1.000
_cell.length_b   1.000
_cell.length_c   1.000
_cell.angle_alpha   90.00
_cell.angle_beta   90.00
_cell.angle_gamma   90.00
#
_symmetry.space_group_name_H-M   'P 1'
#
loop_
_entity.id
_entity.type
_entity.pdbx_description
1 polymer ?
#
loop_
_entity_poly.entity_id
_entity_poly.type
_entity_poly.pdbx_seq_one_letter_code
_entity_poly.pdbx_strand_id
1 'polypeptide(L)'
;MTIQSYADFLKTDLGQWLDERLPQKPDGKPDIEREQSDVVHDLLAHLAEQMIEMNKQKPALVKGFLGWLEAEILKGSVEVQKNKTKIKAFHEADFEALLEILKKNKVVPSPCPSRIRAAIQKEFNAAMEKLNPLKAQIAATDRLIDLVVYRLYGLTEREVTVVEGNEEEKRRIIS
;
A
#
# COMPACT_ATOMS: atom_id res chain seq x y z
N MET A 1 -7.63 -12.53 7.13
CA MET A 1 -6.49 -13.39 7.47
C MET A 1 -5.29 -12.82 6.72
N THR A 2 -4.32 -12.23 7.40
CA THR A 2 -3.13 -11.69 6.72
C THR A 2 -2.23 -12.86 6.40
N ILE A 3 -2.06 -13.19 5.12
CA ILE A 3 -1.18 -14.28 4.69
C ILE A 3 0.26 -13.84 5.01
N GLN A 4 0.86 -14.46 6.00
CA GLN A 4 2.18 -14.07 6.51
C GLN A 4 3.31 -14.81 5.80
N SER A 5 3.10 -16.05 5.35
CA SER A 5 4.11 -16.89 4.70
C SER A 5 3.63 -17.48 3.37
N TYR A 6 4.57 -17.83 2.49
CA TYR A 6 4.29 -18.55 1.25
C TYR A 6 3.69 -19.94 1.49
N ALA A 7 4.12 -20.64 2.56
CA ALA A 7 3.52 -21.92 2.93
C ALA A 7 2.04 -21.79 3.35
N ASP A 8 1.67 -20.69 4.01
CA ASP A 8 0.27 -20.44 4.37
C ASP A 8 -0.56 -19.99 3.17
N PHE A 9 0.05 -19.27 2.22
CA PHE A 9 -0.59 -18.93 0.94
C PHE A 9 -1.05 -20.18 0.19
N LEU A 10 -0.17 -21.18 0.04
CA LEU A 10 -0.47 -22.41 -0.69
C LEU A 10 -1.65 -23.19 -0.08
N LYS A 11 -1.92 -23.02 1.21
CA LYS A 11 -3.06 -23.65 1.89
C LYS A 11 -4.40 -22.94 1.63
N THR A 12 -4.38 -21.72 1.10
CA THR A 12 -5.61 -20.97 0.78
C THR A 12 -6.28 -21.52 -0.47
N ASP A 13 -7.57 -21.20 -0.67
CA ASP A 13 -8.31 -21.59 -1.87
C ASP A 13 -7.62 -21.12 -3.16
N LEU A 14 -7.04 -19.91 -3.15
CA LEU A 14 -6.30 -19.38 -4.30
C LEU A 14 -4.97 -20.10 -4.52
N GLY A 15 -4.26 -20.45 -3.44
CA GLY A 15 -3.02 -21.24 -3.51
C GLY A 15 -3.26 -22.63 -4.08
N GLN A 16 -4.30 -23.32 -3.61
CA GLN A 16 -4.71 -24.63 -4.13
C GLN A 16 -5.17 -24.53 -5.58
N TRP A 17 -5.92 -23.48 -5.92
CA TRP A 17 -6.32 -23.22 -7.31
C TRP A 17 -5.10 -23.01 -8.22
N LEU A 18 -4.05 -22.31 -7.77
CA LEU A 18 -2.81 -22.18 -8.52
C LEU A 18 -2.10 -23.52 -8.70
N ASP A 19 -2.08 -24.38 -7.69
CA ASP A 19 -1.47 -25.71 -7.78
C ASP A 19 -2.14 -26.59 -8.83
N GLU A 20 -3.47 -26.50 -8.96
CA GLU A 20 -4.21 -27.19 -10.01
C GLU A 20 -3.87 -26.66 -11.41
N ARG A 21 -3.55 -25.37 -11.54
CA ARG A 21 -3.24 -24.70 -12.81
C ARG A 21 -1.76 -24.78 -13.17
N LEU A 22 -0.88 -24.98 -12.20
CA LEU A 22 0.56 -25.14 -12.36
C LEU A 22 1.00 -26.50 -11.79
N PRO A 23 0.51 -27.61 -12.37
CA PRO A 23 0.88 -28.94 -11.92
C PRO A 23 2.38 -29.16 -12.08
N GLN A 24 2.95 -29.91 -11.15
CA GLN A 24 4.34 -30.36 -11.22
C GLN A 24 4.39 -31.87 -11.45
N LYS A 25 5.40 -32.30 -12.20
CA LYS A 25 5.74 -33.71 -12.38
C LYS A 25 6.31 -34.29 -11.08
N PRO A 26 6.36 -35.63 -10.92
CA PRO A 26 6.92 -36.27 -9.74
C PRO A 26 8.39 -35.93 -9.44
N ASP A 27 9.12 -35.43 -10.44
CA ASP A 27 10.51 -34.94 -10.30
C ASP A 27 10.60 -33.46 -9.84
N GLY A 28 9.46 -32.83 -9.53
CA GLY A 28 9.35 -31.46 -9.05
C GLY A 28 9.37 -30.39 -10.16
N LYS A 29 9.50 -30.78 -11.43
CA LYS A 29 9.51 -29.82 -12.55
C LYS A 29 8.08 -29.46 -12.99
N PRO A 30 7.87 -28.26 -13.56
CA PRO A 30 6.57 -27.89 -14.14
C PRO A 30 6.10 -28.90 -15.19
N ASP A 31 4.82 -29.27 -15.14
CA ASP A 31 4.19 -30.10 -16.14
C ASP A 31 3.63 -29.24 -17.29
N ILE A 32 4.54 -28.80 -18.16
CA ILE A 32 4.27 -27.86 -19.27
C ILE A 32 3.13 -28.33 -20.20
N GLU A 33 2.90 -29.64 -20.30
CA GLU A 33 1.83 -30.20 -21.14
C GLU A 33 0.43 -30.01 -20.55
N ARG A 34 0.35 -29.81 -19.23
CA ARG A 34 -0.91 -29.70 -18.47
C ARG A 34 -1.09 -28.35 -17.79
N GLU A 35 -0.04 -27.55 -17.71
CA GLU A 35 -0.11 -26.23 -17.09
C GLU A 35 -1.02 -25.29 -17.86
N GLN A 36 -1.70 -24.43 -17.11
CA GLN A 36 -2.57 -23.36 -17.58
C GLN A 36 -1.93 -22.02 -17.17
N SER A 37 -0.67 -21.85 -17.57
CA SER A 37 0.14 -20.67 -17.25
C SER A 37 -0.46 -19.39 -17.84
N ASP A 38 -1.14 -19.49 -18.98
CA ASP A 38 -1.93 -18.43 -19.59
C ASP A 38 -2.99 -17.87 -18.63
N VAL A 39 -3.72 -18.74 -17.95
CA VAL A 39 -4.75 -18.33 -16.96
C VAL A 39 -4.11 -17.63 -15.76
N VAL A 40 -2.92 -18.05 -15.33
CA VAL A 40 -2.18 -17.39 -14.24
C VAL A 40 -1.65 -16.03 -14.69
N HIS A 41 -1.19 -15.92 -15.95
CA HIS A 41 -0.78 -14.65 -16.53
C HIS A 41 -1.95 -13.66 -16.66
N ASP A 42 -3.14 -14.12 -17.04
CA ASP A 42 -4.35 -13.30 -17.06
C ASP A 42 -4.73 -12.78 -15.66
N LEU A 43 -4.60 -13.63 -14.64
CA LEU A 43 -4.76 -13.21 -13.25
C LEU A 43 -3.74 -12.14 -12.86
N LEU A 44 -2.46 -12.32 -13.20
CA LEU A 44 -1.41 -11.34 -12.94
C LEU A 44 -1.67 -10.01 -13.66
N ALA A 45 -2.13 -10.06 -14.92
CA ALA A 45 -2.52 -8.88 -15.67
C ALA A 45 -3.67 -8.13 -14.98
N HIS A 46 -4.71 -8.86 -14.56
CA HIS A 46 -5.82 -8.29 -13.80
C HIS A 46 -5.37 -7.63 -12.49
N LEU A 47 -4.51 -8.30 -11.71
CA LEU A 47 -3.97 -7.74 -10.46
C LEU A 47 -3.10 -6.50 -10.71
N ALA A 48 -2.32 -6.49 -11.80
CA ALA A 48 -1.52 -5.34 -12.20
C ALA A 48 -2.41 -4.14 -12.59
N GLU A 49 -3.51 -4.37 -13.31
CA GLU A 49 -4.50 -3.33 -13.62
C GLU A 49 -5.13 -2.74 -12.35
N GLN A 50 -5.51 -3.59 -11.39
CA GLN A 50 -6.02 -3.15 -10.09
C GLN A 50 -4.98 -2.31 -9.33
N MET A 51 -3.70 -2.71 -9.35
CA MET A 51 -2.60 -1.95 -8.76
C MET A 51 -2.43 -0.58 -9.40
N ILE A 52 -2.51 -0.48 -10.74
CA ILE A 52 -2.45 0.80 -11.45
C ILE A 52 -3.59 1.72 -10.99
N GLU A 53 -4.81 1.18 -10.88
CA GLU A 53 -5.96 1.98 -10.47
C GLU A 53 -5.87 2.43 -9.01
N MET A 54 -5.54 1.54 -8.08
CA MET A 54 -5.34 1.89 -6.67
C MET A 54 -4.21 2.92 -6.49
N ASN A 55 -3.13 2.81 -7.27
CA ASN A 55 -2.01 3.76 -7.23
C ASN A 55 -2.39 5.16 -7.76
N LYS A 56 -3.44 5.30 -8.58
CA LYS A 56 -3.99 6.61 -8.96
C LYS A 56 -4.86 7.23 -7.86
N GLN A 57 -5.55 6.41 -7.07
CA GLN A 57 -6.45 6.88 -6.03
C GLN A 57 -5.71 7.56 -4.86
N LYS A 58 -4.54 7.04 -4.45
CA LYS A 58 -3.78 7.60 -3.32
C LYS A 58 -3.39 9.07 -3.56
N PRO A 59 -2.76 9.45 -4.69
CA PRO A 59 -2.49 10.86 -5.01
C PRO A 59 -3.74 11.73 -5.04
N ALA A 60 -4.86 11.20 -5.55
CA ALA A 60 -6.12 11.95 -5.61
C ALA A 60 -6.69 12.26 -4.22
N LEU A 61 -6.68 11.29 -3.30
CA LEU A 61 -7.12 11.47 -1.91
C LEU A 61 -6.21 12.47 -1.16
N VAL A 62 -4.89 12.34 -1.32
CA VAL A 62 -3.92 13.28 -0.74
C VAL A 62 -4.15 14.69 -1.28
N LYS A 63 -4.31 14.84 -2.59
CA LYS A 63 -4.60 16.13 -3.23
C LYS A 63 -5.92 16.72 -2.73
N GLY A 64 -6.95 15.89 -2.52
CA GLY A 64 -8.24 16.33 -1.99
C GLY A 64 -8.11 16.97 -0.61
N PHE A 65 -7.43 16.30 0.33
CA PHE A 65 -7.18 16.85 1.66
C PHE A 65 -6.33 18.11 1.61
N LEU A 66 -5.23 18.12 0.84
CA LEU A 66 -4.36 19.29 0.74
C LEU A 66 -5.08 20.48 0.11
N GLY A 67 -5.91 20.26 -0.92
CA GLY A 67 -6.71 21.32 -1.53
C GLY A 67 -7.72 21.94 -0.56
N TRP A 68 -8.37 21.10 0.25
CA TRP A 68 -9.23 21.58 1.34
C TRP A 68 -8.43 22.39 2.38
N LEU A 69 -7.26 21.88 2.79
CA LEU A 69 -6.38 22.55 3.76
C LEU A 69 -5.89 23.91 3.23
N GLU A 70 -5.56 23.99 1.94
CA GLU A 70 -5.18 25.22 1.24
C GLU A 70 -6.30 26.25 1.24
N ALA A 71 -7.54 25.81 0.99
CA ALA A 71 -8.72 26.68 0.90
C ALA A 71 -9.19 27.18 2.29
N GLU A 72 -9.37 26.27 3.25
CA GLU A 72 -10.07 26.57 4.49
C GLU A 72 -9.13 27.02 5.63
N ILE A 73 -7.90 26.51 5.66
CA ILE A 73 -7.00 26.66 6.80
C ILE A 73 -5.80 27.55 6.45
N LEU A 74 -5.09 27.24 5.36
CA LEU A 74 -3.88 27.96 4.95
C LEU A 74 -4.20 29.28 4.24
N LYS A 75 -5.34 29.36 3.55
CA LYS A 75 -5.73 30.48 2.67
C LYS A 75 -4.62 30.83 1.68
N GLY A 76 -4.03 29.79 1.10
CA GLY A 76 -2.83 29.88 0.27
C GLY A 76 -2.19 28.51 0.07
N SER A 77 -1.12 28.46 -0.72
CA SER A 77 -0.51 27.19 -1.09
C SER A 77 0.32 26.55 0.03
N VAL A 78 0.30 25.21 0.11
CA VAL A 78 1.24 24.42 0.90
C VAL A 78 2.69 24.65 0.46
N GLU A 79 2.93 25.04 -0.79
CA GLU A 79 4.29 25.21 -1.34
C GLU A 79 5.12 26.28 -0.66
N VAL A 80 4.47 27.29 -0.08
CA VAL A 80 5.14 28.41 0.62
C VAL A 80 5.33 28.12 2.11
N GLN A 81 4.82 27.00 2.61
CA GLN A 81 4.87 26.63 4.02
C GLN A 81 6.23 26.02 4.38
N LYS A 82 6.69 26.28 5.60
CA LYS A 82 7.82 25.52 6.18
C LYS A 82 7.35 24.08 6.44
N ASN A 83 8.27 23.12 6.36
CA ASN A 83 7.95 21.69 6.51
C ASN A 83 6.88 21.16 5.52
N LYS A 84 6.76 21.77 4.34
CA LYS A 84 5.77 21.39 3.32
C LYS A 84 5.78 19.91 2.95
N THR A 85 6.95 19.27 2.95
CA THR A 85 7.08 17.83 2.70
C THR A 85 6.34 17.01 3.76
N LYS A 86 6.44 17.38 5.04
CA LYS A 86 5.70 16.74 6.14
C LYS A 86 4.20 17.02 6.07
N ILE A 87 3.79 18.22 5.64
CA ILE A 87 2.37 18.54 5.41
C ILE A 87 1.80 17.68 4.29
N LYS A 88 2.53 17.53 3.18
CA LYS A 88 2.13 16.65 2.06
C LYS A 88 2.07 15.18 2.45
N ALA A 89 3.00 14.76 3.32
CA ALA A 89 3.05 13.43 3.91
C ALA A 89 2.20 13.30 5.20
N PHE A 90 1.13 14.10 5.36
CA PHE A 90 0.29 14.05 6.57
C PHE A 90 -0.21 12.65 6.93
N HIS A 91 -0.41 11.81 5.92
CA HIS A 91 -0.92 10.45 6.03
C HIS A 91 0.11 9.44 6.55
N GLU A 92 1.34 9.86 6.80
CA GLU A 92 2.41 9.07 7.41
C GLU A 92 2.57 9.37 8.91
N ALA A 93 1.86 10.38 9.41
CA ALA A 93 1.90 10.80 10.81
C ALA A 93 0.50 10.82 11.42
N ASP A 94 0.42 11.01 12.73
CA ASP A 94 -0.84 11.22 13.42
C ASP A 94 -1.34 12.67 13.28
N PHE A 95 -2.58 12.88 13.73
CA PHE A 95 -3.21 14.20 13.69
C PHE A 95 -2.44 15.25 14.51
N GLU A 96 -1.89 14.88 15.66
CA GLU A 96 -1.18 15.84 16.53
C GLU A 96 0.10 16.33 15.86
N ALA A 97 0.85 15.44 15.20
CA ALA A 97 2.04 15.80 14.44
C ALA A 97 1.71 16.79 13.32
N LEU A 98 0.61 16.58 12.59
CA LEU A 98 0.14 17.54 11.59
C LEU A 98 -0.23 18.88 12.24
N LEU A 99 -1.02 18.86 13.31
CA LEU A 99 -1.49 20.06 13.98
C LEU A 99 -0.33 20.90 14.53
N GLU A 100 0.70 20.26 15.08
CA GLU A 100 1.91 20.93 15.55
C GLU A 100 2.69 21.60 14.41
N ILE A 101 2.75 20.99 13.22
CA ILE A 101 3.35 21.63 12.04
C ILE A 101 2.55 22.88 11.64
N LEU A 102 1.22 22.80 11.62
CA LEU A 102 0.36 23.93 11.28
C LEU A 102 0.49 25.09 12.29
N LYS A 103 0.62 24.79 13.59
CA LYS A 103 0.91 25.79 14.63
C LYS A 103 2.29 26.42 14.46
N LYS A 104 3.33 25.62 14.18
CA LYS A 104 4.70 26.12 13.94
C LYS A 104 4.77 27.07 12.75
N ASN A 105 3.94 26.83 11.74
CA ASN A 105 3.83 27.70 10.58
C ASN A 105 2.97 28.95 10.82
N LYS A 106 2.44 29.13 12.04
CA LYS A 106 1.54 30.22 12.45
C LYS A 106 0.24 30.30 11.63
N VAL A 107 -0.12 29.20 10.98
CA VAL A 107 -1.38 29.04 10.23
C VAL A 107 -2.53 28.86 11.20
N VAL A 108 -2.29 28.07 12.25
CA VAL A 108 -3.23 27.81 13.33
C VAL A 108 -2.72 28.51 14.60
N PRO A 109 -3.56 29.31 15.29
CA PRO A 109 -3.18 29.95 16.55
C PRO A 109 -2.78 28.92 17.62
N SER A 110 -1.95 29.35 18.58
CA SER A 110 -1.63 28.58 19.78
C SER A 110 -2.05 29.40 21.01
N PRO A 111 -3.01 28.93 21.83
CA PRO A 111 -3.72 27.65 21.73
C PRO A 111 -4.68 27.60 20.53
N CYS A 112 -4.84 26.40 19.94
CA CYS A 112 -5.70 26.18 18.78
C CYS A 112 -7.19 26.23 19.19
N PRO A 113 -8.02 27.08 18.56
CA PRO A 113 -9.46 27.13 18.83
C PRO A 113 -10.12 25.77 18.56
N SER A 114 -10.99 25.30 19.46
CA SER A 114 -11.64 23.98 19.37
C SER A 114 -12.39 23.76 18.06
N ARG A 115 -13.02 24.81 17.51
CA ARG A 115 -13.72 24.74 16.22
C ARG A 115 -12.76 24.44 15.05
N ILE A 116 -11.60 25.09 15.02
CA ILE A 116 -10.58 24.88 13.97
C ILE A 116 -10.00 23.48 14.12
N ARG A 117 -9.66 23.08 15.35
CA ARG A 117 -9.18 21.71 15.64
C ARG A 117 -10.18 20.65 15.16
N ALA A 118 -11.46 20.80 15.49
CA ALA A 118 -12.50 19.86 15.10
C ALA A 118 -12.68 19.79 13.57
N ALA A 119 -12.59 20.92 12.86
CA ALA A 119 -12.67 20.94 11.41
C ALA A 119 -11.51 20.18 10.76
N ILE A 120 -10.26 20.46 11.19
CA ILE A 120 -9.07 19.77 10.66
C ILE A 120 -9.13 18.28 11.01
N GLN A 121 -9.51 17.92 12.24
CA GLN A 121 -9.62 16.52 12.66
C GLN A 121 -10.65 15.76 11.82
N LYS A 122 -11.81 16.37 11.56
CA LYS A 122 -12.86 15.75 10.76
C LYS A 122 -12.36 15.41 9.35
N GLU A 123 -11.76 16.36 8.66
CA GLU A 123 -11.28 16.15 7.29
C GLU A 123 -10.04 15.25 7.24
N PHE A 124 -9.16 15.34 8.24
CA PHE A 124 -8.06 14.41 8.40
C PHE A 124 -8.55 12.97 8.57
N ASN A 125 -9.52 12.75 9.46
CA ASN A 125 -10.10 11.43 9.70
C ASN A 125 -10.79 10.90 8.44
N ALA A 126 -11.59 11.73 7.76
CA ALA A 126 -12.26 11.34 6.52
C ALA A 126 -11.26 10.97 5.41
N ALA A 127 -10.11 11.65 5.32
CA ALA A 127 -9.04 11.28 4.40
C ALA A 127 -8.37 9.96 4.81
N MET A 128 -8.08 9.77 6.09
CA MET A 128 -7.42 8.56 6.62
C MET A 128 -8.33 7.33 6.54
N GLU A 129 -9.63 7.47 6.72
CA GLU A 129 -10.63 6.40 6.54
C GLU A 129 -10.63 5.83 5.13
N LYS A 130 -10.22 6.62 4.12
CA LYS A 130 -10.06 6.17 2.73
C LYS A 130 -8.63 5.71 2.42
N LEU A 131 -7.64 6.43 2.92
CA LEU A 131 -6.23 6.15 2.66
C LEU A 131 -5.75 4.86 3.33
N ASN A 132 -6.19 4.58 4.55
CA ASN A 132 -5.77 3.39 5.28
C ASN A 132 -6.20 2.08 4.59
N PRO A 133 -7.48 1.86 4.25
CA PRO A 133 -7.87 0.65 3.54
C PRO A 133 -7.23 0.58 2.15
N LEU A 134 -7.09 1.70 1.43
CA LEU A 134 -6.42 1.72 0.13
C LEU A 134 -4.95 1.28 0.24
N LYS A 135 -4.20 1.81 1.21
CA LYS A 135 -2.81 1.37 1.46
C LYS A 135 -2.73 -0.11 1.81
N ALA A 136 -3.66 -0.59 2.63
CA ALA A 136 -3.72 -2.00 2.99
C ALA A 136 -4.03 -2.89 1.77
N GLN A 137 -4.94 -2.46 0.89
CA GLN A 137 -5.26 -3.17 -0.36
C GLN A 137 -4.08 -3.18 -1.32
N ILE A 138 -3.37 -2.06 -1.48
CA ILE A 138 -2.15 -1.99 -2.30
C ILE A 138 -1.11 -2.97 -1.76
N ALA A 139 -0.82 -2.95 -0.46
CA ALA A 139 0.16 -3.85 0.14
C ALA A 139 -0.26 -5.33 0.07
N ALA A 140 -1.56 -5.62 0.23
CA ALA A 140 -2.08 -6.98 0.09
C ALA A 140 -1.99 -7.49 -1.35
N THR A 141 -2.25 -6.62 -2.34
CA THR A 141 -2.18 -6.97 -3.76
C THR A 141 -0.75 -7.15 -4.23
N ASP A 142 0.17 -6.29 -3.79
CA ASP A 142 1.62 -6.41 -4.01
C ASP A 142 2.13 -7.76 -3.49
N ARG A 143 1.80 -8.10 -2.23
CA ARG A 143 2.14 -9.41 -1.65
C ARG A 143 1.52 -10.56 -2.43
N LEU A 144 0.26 -10.42 -2.87
CA LEU A 144 -0.40 -11.47 -3.63
C LEU A 144 0.27 -11.70 -4.98
N ILE A 145 0.67 -10.64 -5.68
CA ILE A 145 1.43 -10.73 -6.93
C ILE A 145 2.74 -11.47 -6.70
N ASP A 146 3.51 -11.12 -5.65
CA ASP A 146 4.76 -11.82 -5.32
C ASP A 146 4.54 -13.31 -5.10
N LEU A 147 3.51 -13.68 -4.31
CA LEU A 147 3.18 -15.07 -4.02
C LEU A 147 2.78 -15.86 -5.27
N VAL A 148 1.98 -15.26 -6.17
CA VAL A 148 1.61 -15.86 -7.45
C VAL A 148 2.83 -16.01 -8.35
N VAL A 149 3.71 -15.00 -8.40
CA VAL A 149 4.95 -15.02 -9.18
C VAL A 149 5.91 -16.09 -8.68
N TYR A 150 6.12 -16.20 -7.36
CA TYR A 150 6.93 -17.29 -6.78
C TYR A 150 6.41 -18.65 -7.21
N ARG A 151 5.09 -18.82 -7.21
CA ARG A 151 4.49 -20.09 -7.64
C ARG A 151 4.67 -20.35 -9.13
N LEU A 152 4.50 -19.32 -9.96
CA LEU A 152 4.71 -19.37 -11.41
C LEU A 152 6.15 -19.79 -11.76
N TYR A 153 7.13 -19.29 -11.02
CA TYR A 153 8.54 -19.68 -11.19
C TYR A 153 8.91 -20.98 -10.47
N GLY A 154 7.96 -21.64 -9.80
CA GLY A 154 8.17 -22.92 -9.13
C GLY A 154 9.04 -22.84 -7.88
N LEU A 155 9.16 -21.67 -7.24
CA LEU A 155 10.00 -21.51 -6.05
C LEU A 155 9.48 -22.35 -4.88
N THR A 156 10.43 -22.89 -4.15
CA THR A 156 10.22 -23.55 -2.86
C THR A 156 10.14 -22.53 -1.73
N GLU A 157 9.57 -22.93 -0.60
CA GLU A 157 9.52 -22.10 0.61
C GLU A 157 10.91 -21.58 1.03
N ARG A 158 11.95 -22.41 0.87
CA ARG A 158 13.33 -22.01 1.19
C ARG A 158 13.84 -20.90 0.28
N GLU A 159 13.58 -21.02 -1.02
CA GLU A 159 13.98 -20.00 -2.00
C GLU A 159 13.21 -18.70 -1.77
N VAL A 160 11.91 -18.77 -1.50
CA VAL A 160 11.10 -17.59 -1.15
C VAL A 160 11.64 -16.90 0.11
N THR A 161 11.98 -17.67 1.15
CA THR A 161 12.54 -17.12 2.40
C THR A 161 13.84 -16.34 2.14
N VAL A 162 14.70 -16.83 1.23
CA VAL A 162 15.94 -16.14 0.84
C VAL A 162 15.64 -14.84 0.09
N VAL A 163 14.67 -14.85 -0.82
CA VAL A 163 14.26 -13.65 -1.57
C VAL A 163 13.67 -12.59 -0.63
N GLU A 164 12.73 -12.97 0.23
CA GLU A 164 12.10 -12.06 1.20
C GLU A 164 13.12 -11.47 2.18
N GLY A 165 14.07 -12.29 2.68
CA GLY A 165 15.14 -11.81 3.57
C GLY A 165 16.07 -10.78 2.92
N ASN A 166 16.37 -10.92 1.63
CA ASN A 166 17.18 -9.95 0.88
C ASN A 166 16.42 -8.63 0.65
N GLU A 167 15.11 -8.70 0.38
CA GLU A 167 14.28 -7.51 0.18
C GLU A 167 14.09 -6.72 1.49
N GLU A 168 13.94 -7.40 2.63
CA GLU A 168 13.93 -6.74 3.94
C GLU A 168 15.24 -6.00 4.24
N GLU A 169 16.38 -6.61 3.94
CA GLU A 169 17.69 -5.99 4.15
C GLU A 169 17.86 -4.73 3.29
N LYS A 170 17.47 -4.79 2.01
CA LYS A 170 17.45 -3.61 1.12
C LYS A 170 16.56 -2.50 1.67
N ARG A 171 15.36 -2.84 2.17
CA ARG A 171 14.42 -1.86 2.74
C ARG A 171 15.01 -1.18 3.98
N ARG A 172 15.76 -1.90 4.83
CA ARG A 172 16.46 -1.35 6.01
C ARG A 172 17.61 -0.41 5.64
N ILE A 173 18.28 -0.66 4.53
CA ILE A 173 19.39 0.18 4.05
C ILE A 173 18.87 1.51 3.46
N ILE A 174 17.63 1.52 2.96
CA ILE A 174 17.02 2.68 2.26
C ILE A 174 16.11 3.51 3.19
N SER A 175 15.63 2.96 4.30
CA SER A 175 14.79 3.66 5.30
C SER A 175 15.60 4.54 6.27
#